data_AF-A0A6B3EAN8-F1
#
_entry.id   AF-A0A6B3EAN8-F1
#
_cell.length_a   1.000
_cell.length_b   1.000
_cell.length_c   1.000
_cell.angle_alpha   90.00
_cell.angle_beta   90.00
_cell.angle_gamma   90.00
#
_symmetry.space_group_name_H-M   'P 1'
#
loop_
_entity.id
_entity.type
_entity.pdbx_description
1 polymer ?
#
loop_
_entity_poly.entity_id
_entity_poly.type
_entity_poly.pdbx_seq_one_letter_code
_entity_poly.pdbx_strand_id
1 'polypeptide(L)'
;RTGRPFFDDRAVTEEVLARLRGALDASGLWDELDTDWFLLDGELLPWSLKSTGLLRSQYAAVGAAAGAVFPGALAALDEAEKRGVDLGDLGERQRERAGDAAAFTEAYRRYCWPVRGLDGVEFAPFQLLAVRGRSLAAVPHDTQLA
;
A
#
# COMPACT_ATOMS: atom_id res chain seq x y z
N ARG A 1 -8.99 6.66 8.17
CA ARG A 1 -9.59 5.62 9.05
C ARG A 1 -9.80 6.01 10.52
N THR A 2 -8.92 6.76 11.20
CA THR A 2 -9.11 7.10 12.65
C THR A 2 -9.76 8.46 12.90
N GLY A 3 -10.40 9.07 11.89
CA GLY A 3 -10.93 10.45 11.99
C GLY A 3 -9.87 11.56 12.15
N ARG A 4 -8.57 11.24 12.06
CA ARG A 4 -7.48 12.23 12.11
C ARG A 4 -7.14 12.72 10.70
N PRO A 5 -6.68 13.98 10.54
CA PRO A 5 -6.11 14.47 9.28
C PRO A 5 -5.07 13.51 8.72
N PHE A 6 -4.96 13.44 7.38
CA PHE A 6 -3.95 12.61 6.74
C PHE A 6 -2.56 13.27 6.82
N PHE A 7 -2.49 14.57 6.49
CA PHE A 7 -1.30 15.40 6.58
C PHE A 7 -1.42 16.32 7.78
N ASP A 8 -0.30 16.54 8.48
CA ASP A 8 -0.25 17.49 9.60
C ASP A 8 -0.31 18.95 9.09
N ASP A 9 0.25 19.20 7.91
CA ASP A 9 0.17 20.50 7.25
C ASP A 9 -1.15 20.65 6.49
N ARG A 10 -1.93 21.67 6.89
CA ARG A 10 -3.20 22.00 6.26
C ARG A 10 -3.03 22.52 4.84
N ALA A 11 -1.92 23.19 4.51
CA ALA A 11 -1.66 23.66 3.15
C ALA A 11 -1.53 22.48 2.18
N VAL A 12 -0.82 21.43 2.57
CA VAL A 12 -0.69 20.18 1.79
C VAL A 12 -2.05 19.50 1.60
N THR A 13 -2.87 19.47 2.66
CA THR A 13 -4.24 18.94 2.55
C THR A 13 -5.05 19.71 1.52
N GLU A 14 -4.96 21.04 1.53
CA GLU A 14 -5.69 21.89 0.59
C GLU A 14 -5.21 21.71 -0.86
N GLU A 15 -3.90 21.54 -1.09
CA GLU A 15 -3.36 21.24 -2.41
C GLU A 15 -3.90 19.91 -2.98
N VAL A 16 -4.01 18.87 -2.14
CA VAL A 16 -4.62 17.59 -2.54
C VAL A 16 -6.09 17.78 -2.89
N LEU A 17 -6.85 18.48 -2.02
CA LEU A 17 -8.26 18.75 -2.27
C LEU A 17 -8.47 19.61 -3.54
N ALA A 18 -7.56 20.53 -3.84
CA ALA A 18 -7.62 21.33 -5.07
C ALA A 18 -7.44 20.48 -6.33
N ARG A 19 -6.50 19.52 -6.32
CA ARG A 19 -6.33 18.56 -7.42
C ARG A 19 -7.57 17.67 -7.61
N LEU A 20 -8.18 17.21 -6.52
CA LEU A 20 -9.41 16.41 -6.56
C LEU A 20 -10.59 17.21 -7.09
N ARG A 21 -10.78 18.45 -6.62
CA ARG A 21 -11.82 19.34 -7.17
C ARG A 21 -11.61 19.60 -8.65
N GLY A 22 -10.37 19.87 -9.10
CA GLY A 22 -10.09 20.05 -10.52
C GLY A 22 -10.43 18.81 -11.38
N ALA A 23 -10.24 17.60 -10.86
CA ALA A 23 -10.67 16.37 -11.53
C ALA A 23 -12.19 16.21 -11.59
N LEU A 24 -12.90 16.57 -10.52
CA LEU A 24 -14.37 16.56 -10.46
C LEU A 24 -15.00 17.66 -11.34
N ASP A 25 -14.37 18.84 -11.43
CA ASP A 25 -14.78 19.91 -12.32
C ASP A 25 -14.74 19.46 -13.79
N ALA A 26 -13.71 18.67 -14.15
CA ALA A 26 -13.55 18.13 -15.49
C ALA A 26 -14.49 16.95 -15.81
N SER A 27 -15.11 16.31 -14.81
CA SER A 27 -15.93 15.11 -15.03
C SER A 27 -17.41 15.39 -15.28
N GLY A 28 -17.91 16.59 -14.91
CA GLY A 28 -19.33 16.94 -15.00
C GLY A 28 -20.20 16.36 -13.88
N LEU A 29 -19.60 15.69 -12.90
CA LEU A 29 -20.33 15.02 -11.81
C LEU A 29 -21.08 15.98 -10.89
N TRP A 30 -20.66 17.24 -10.80
CA TRP A 30 -21.38 18.27 -10.02
C TRP A 30 -22.81 18.46 -10.52
N ASP A 31 -22.96 18.61 -11.84
CA ASP A 31 -24.25 18.82 -12.50
C ASP A 31 -25.05 17.51 -12.57
N GLU A 32 -24.39 16.39 -12.90
CA GLU A 32 -25.04 15.07 -12.99
C GLU A 32 -25.69 14.67 -11.66
N LEU A 33 -25.03 14.96 -10.55
CA LEU A 33 -25.46 14.53 -9.22
C LEU A 33 -26.17 15.65 -8.44
N ASP A 34 -26.34 16.83 -9.06
CA ASP A 34 -26.92 18.06 -8.49
C ASP A 34 -26.36 18.35 -7.10
N THR A 35 -25.05 18.59 -7.03
CA THR A 35 -24.35 18.74 -5.77
C THR A 35 -23.21 19.76 -5.80
N ASP A 36 -22.84 20.22 -4.61
CA ASP A 36 -21.73 21.14 -4.35
C ASP A 36 -20.70 20.54 -3.38
N TRP A 37 -20.89 19.28 -2.96
CA TRP A 37 -19.89 18.54 -2.18
C TRP A 37 -19.95 17.04 -2.46
N PHE A 38 -18.79 16.39 -2.29
CA PHE A 38 -18.65 14.94 -2.36
C PHE A 38 -18.02 14.42 -1.06
N LEU A 39 -18.48 13.25 -0.62
CA LEU A 39 -17.75 12.38 0.30
C LEU A 39 -17.27 11.16 -0.46
N LEU A 40 -15.95 11.00 -0.57
CA LEU A 40 -15.30 9.91 -1.28
C LEU A 40 -14.63 8.96 -0.27
N ASP A 41 -14.69 7.67 -0.57
CA ASP A 41 -13.82 6.67 0.03
C ASP A 41 -12.76 6.25 -0.98
N GLY A 42 -11.52 6.16 -0.53
CA GLY A 42 -10.38 5.97 -1.40
C GLY A 42 -9.08 5.74 -0.64
N GLU A 43 -8.10 5.20 -1.35
CA GLU A 43 -6.76 4.96 -0.82
C GLU A 43 -5.79 6.02 -1.35
N LEU A 44 -4.95 6.57 -0.47
CA LEU A 44 -3.88 7.48 -0.85
C LEU A 44 -2.55 6.72 -0.93
N LEU A 45 -1.90 6.79 -2.07
CA LEU A 45 -0.69 6.05 -2.42
C LEU A 45 0.49 7.01 -2.67
N PRO A 46 1.74 6.55 -2.48
CA PRO A 46 2.13 5.22 -2.02
C PRO A 46 1.91 5.00 -0.52
N TRP A 47 1.98 3.74 -0.06
CA TRP A 47 1.96 3.45 1.38
C TRP A 47 3.10 4.15 2.13
N SER A 48 4.23 4.40 1.45
CA SER A 48 5.36 5.16 1.98
C SER A 48 5.03 6.60 2.37
N LEU A 49 3.94 7.17 1.85
CA LEU A 49 3.50 8.54 2.10
C LEU A 49 3.11 8.80 3.56
N LYS A 50 2.35 7.89 4.18
CA LYS A 50 1.90 8.04 5.57
C LYS A 50 2.77 7.29 6.58
N SER A 51 3.48 6.27 6.11
CA SER A 51 3.96 5.20 6.98
C SER A 51 5.44 4.86 6.77
N THR A 52 6.27 5.87 6.53
CA THR A 52 7.73 5.68 6.50
C THR A 52 8.24 4.96 7.75
N GLY A 53 7.64 5.24 8.92
CA GLY A 53 7.93 4.53 10.18
C GLY A 53 7.53 3.04 10.17
N LEU A 54 6.32 2.70 9.73
CA LEU A 54 5.78 1.33 9.78
C LEU A 54 6.44 0.43 8.72
N LEU A 55 6.62 0.95 7.50
CA LEU A 55 7.31 0.25 6.42
C LEU A 55 8.77 -0.04 6.78
N ARG A 56 9.45 0.93 7.41
CA ARG A 56 10.85 0.76 7.80
C ARG A 56 11.00 -0.15 9.03
N SER A 57 10.09 -0.09 10.00
CA SER A 57 10.21 -0.84 11.26
C SER A 57 9.64 -2.26 11.23
N GLN A 58 8.66 -2.55 10.38
CA GLN A 58 8.00 -3.87 10.36
C GLN A 58 8.27 -4.65 9.07
N TYR A 59 8.23 -4.02 7.90
CA TYR A 59 8.36 -4.73 6.62
C TYR A 59 9.81 -4.84 6.16
N ALA A 60 10.56 -3.73 6.20
CA ALA A 60 11.96 -3.72 5.81
C ALA A 60 12.84 -4.54 6.78
N ALA A 61 12.50 -4.56 8.08
CA ALA A 61 13.24 -5.31 9.09
C ALA A 61 13.24 -6.82 8.82
N VAL A 62 12.10 -7.39 8.41
CA VAL A 62 11.97 -8.82 8.06
C VAL A 62 12.82 -9.15 6.84
N GLY A 63 12.73 -8.36 5.78
CA GLY A 63 13.54 -8.57 4.57
C GLY A 63 15.04 -8.44 4.85
N ALA A 64 15.45 -7.47 5.67
CA ALA A 64 16.84 -7.28 6.05
C ALA A 64 17.37 -8.45 6.89
N ALA A 65 16.61 -8.90 7.90
CA ALA A 65 17.00 -10.02 8.75
C ALA A 65 17.08 -11.34 7.94
N ALA A 66 16.07 -11.61 7.12
CA ALA A 66 16.04 -12.78 6.25
C ALA A 66 17.22 -12.78 5.26
N GLY A 67 17.46 -11.64 4.59
CA GLY A 67 18.58 -11.48 3.66
C GLY A 67 19.96 -11.63 4.32
N ALA A 68 20.08 -11.30 5.61
CA ALA A 68 21.33 -11.48 6.36
C ALA A 68 21.55 -12.93 6.83
N VAL A 69 20.50 -13.65 7.21
CA VAL A 69 20.61 -14.96 7.88
C VAL A 69 20.56 -16.13 6.90
N PHE A 70 19.63 -16.11 5.95
CA PHE A 70 19.39 -17.28 5.10
C PHE A 70 20.58 -17.69 4.22
N PRO A 71 21.37 -16.78 3.60
CA PRO A 71 22.50 -17.19 2.77
C PRO A 71 23.51 -18.06 3.51
N GLY A 72 23.87 -17.67 4.74
CA GLY A 72 24.80 -18.44 5.57
C GLY A 72 24.19 -19.74 6.11
N ALA A 73 22.92 -19.70 6.54
CA ALA A 73 22.22 -20.88 7.05
C ALA A 73 22.05 -21.96 5.96
N LEU A 74 21.67 -21.56 4.75
CA LEU A 74 21.50 -22.47 3.61
C LEU A 74 22.84 -23.07 3.19
N ALA A 75 23.90 -22.26 3.10
CA ALA A 75 25.23 -22.77 2.78
C ALA A 75 25.73 -23.81 3.80
N ALA A 76 25.47 -23.60 5.09
CA ALA A 76 25.84 -24.56 6.13
C ALA A 76 25.03 -25.87 6.05
N LEU A 77 23.74 -25.80 5.71
CA LEU A 77 22.90 -26.98 5.50
C LEU A 77 23.37 -27.77 4.28
N ASP A 78 23.65 -27.10 3.16
CA ASP A 78 24.17 -27.75 1.95
C ASP A 78 25.50 -28.47 2.21
N GLU A 79 26.40 -27.86 3.00
CA GLU A 79 27.68 -28.50 3.37
C GLU A 79 27.50 -29.70 4.32
N ALA A 80 26.51 -29.67 5.21
CA ALA A 80 26.20 -30.80 6.08
C ALA A 80 25.65 -31.99 5.26
N GLU A 81 24.74 -31.72 4.31
CA GLU A 81 24.19 -32.73 3.40
C GLU A 81 25.29 -33.38 2.56
N LYS A 82 26.21 -32.59 1.98
CA LYS A 82 27.38 -33.10 1.23
C LYS A 82 28.28 -34.03 2.06
N ARG A 83 28.31 -33.86 3.39
CA ARG A 83 29.07 -34.71 4.32
C ARG A 83 28.29 -35.97 4.75
N GLY A 84 27.08 -36.17 4.22
CA GLY A 84 26.22 -37.31 4.53
C GLY A 84 25.46 -37.18 5.85
N VAL A 85 25.32 -35.97 6.39
CA VAL A 85 24.46 -35.74 7.56
C VAL A 85 22.99 -35.85 7.13
N ASP A 86 22.22 -36.69 7.81
CA ASP A 86 20.77 -36.75 7.62
C ASP A 86 20.11 -35.52 8.25
N LEU A 87 19.60 -34.63 7.40
CA LEU A 87 18.92 -33.40 7.79
C LEU A 87 17.39 -33.54 7.82
N GLY A 88 16.84 -34.70 7.40
CA GLY A 88 15.43 -34.84 7.06
C GLY A 88 14.94 -33.65 6.21
N ASP A 89 13.80 -33.10 6.56
CA ASP A 89 13.18 -31.98 5.81
C ASP A 89 13.72 -30.59 6.23
N LEU A 90 14.78 -30.50 7.04
CA LEU A 90 15.26 -29.20 7.54
C LEU A 90 15.76 -28.29 6.42
N GLY A 91 16.53 -28.84 5.48
CA GLY A 91 17.09 -28.10 4.34
C GLY A 91 16.00 -27.52 3.45
N GLU A 92 15.01 -28.33 3.09
CA GLU A 92 13.88 -27.91 2.27
C GLU A 92 13.05 -26.82 2.95
N ARG A 93 12.69 -27.00 4.23
CA ARG A 93 11.95 -25.99 4.99
C ARG A 93 12.70 -24.66 5.09
N GLN A 94 14.03 -24.66 5.20
CA GLN A 94 14.77 -23.39 5.24
C GLN A 94 14.83 -22.72 3.86
N ARG A 95 14.91 -23.50 2.76
CA ARG A 95 14.86 -22.97 1.39
C ARG A 95 13.51 -22.34 1.08
N GLU A 96 12.41 -23.00 1.47
CA GLU A 96 11.05 -22.47 1.33
C GLU A 96 10.90 -21.14 2.09
N ARG A 97 11.28 -21.10 3.36
CA ARG A 97 11.21 -19.87 4.17
C ARG A 97 12.06 -18.72 3.62
N ALA A 98 13.21 -19.03 3.02
CA ALA A 98 14.03 -18.03 2.35
C ALA A 98 13.32 -17.47 1.09
N GLY A 99 12.70 -18.35 0.32
CA GLY A 99 11.87 -17.99 -0.84
C GLY A 99 10.68 -17.10 -0.44
N ASP A 100 9.94 -17.49 0.59
CA ASP A 100 8.81 -16.72 1.11
C ASP A 100 9.23 -15.33 1.59
N ALA A 101 10.35 -15.23 2.31
CA ALA A 101 10.85 -13.93 2.78
C ALA A 101 11.26 -13.01 1.62
N ALA A 102 11.80 -13.57 0.53
CA ALA A 102 12.10 -12.83 -0.69
C ALA A 102 10.82 -12.37 -1.39
N ALA A 103 9.84 -13.26 -1.56
CA ALA A 103 8.55 -12.95 -2.18
C ALA A 103 7.76 -11.89 -1.38
N PHE A 104 7.75 -12.01 -0.06
CA PHE A 104 7.20 -11.00 0.85
C PHE A 104 7.86 -9.63 0.63
N THR A 105 9.18 -9.61 0.52
CA THR A 105 9.94 -8.37 0.31
C THR A 105 9.62 -7.72 -1.04
N GLU A 106 9.48 -8.53 -2.08
CA GLU A 106 9.10 -8.05 -3.39
C GLU A 106 7.68 -7.49 -3.40
N ALA A 107 6.73 -8.17 -2.75
CA ALA A 107 5.33 -7.77 -2.72
C ALA A 107 5.13 -6.38 -2.12
N TYR A 108 5.70 -6.08 -0.94
CA TYR A 108 5.48 -4.78 -0.30
C TYR A 108 6.19 -3.63 -1.04
N ARG A 109 7.33 -3.91 -1.70
CA ARG A 109 8.10 -2.89 -2.43
C ARG A 109 7.32 -2.27 -3.58
N ARG A 110 6.38 -3.01 -4.17
CA ARG A 110 5.49 -2.51 -5.25
C ARG A 110 4.63 -1.32 -4.80
N TYR A 111 4.38 -1.19 -3.50
CA TYR A 111 3.58 -0.11 -2.91
C TYR A 111 4.43 1.00 -2.28
N CYS A 112 5.75 1.00 -2.54
CA CYS A 112 6.71 1.94 -1.97
C CYS A 112 7.54 2.60 -3.08
N TRP A 113 7.33 3.90 -3.32
CA TRP A 113 8.18 4.71 -4.20
C TRP A 113 8.49 6.08 -3.57
N PRO A 114 9.56 6.75 -4.03
CA PRO A 114 9.86 8.10 -3.59
C PRO A 114 8.84 9.09 -4.18
N VAL A 115 8.40 10.03 -3.36
CA VAL A 115 7.58 11.18 -3.77
C VAL A 115 8.34 12.48 -3.50
N ARG A 116 8.08 13.51 -4.30
CA ARG A 116 8.62 14.87 -4.08
C ARG A 116 7.45 15.83 -3.92
N GLY A 117 7.20 16.26 -2.68
CA GLY A 117 5.94 16.93 -2.36
C GLY A 117 4.76 16.00 -2.69
N LEU A 118 3.80 16.51 -3.46
CA LEU A 118 2.66 15.73 -3.98
C LEU A 118 2.92 15.08 -5.34
N ASP A 119 4.11 15.24 -5.92
CA ASP A 119 4.44 14.58 -7.18
C ASP A 119 4.72 13.10 -6.94
N GLY A 120 3.98 12.25 -7.65
CA GLY A 120 3.95 10.80 -7.42
C GLY A 120 2.98 10.35 -6.32
N VAL A 121 2.21 11.27 -5.72
CA VAL A 121 1.08 10.92 -4.86
C VAL A 121 -0.13 10.62 -5.73
N GLU A 122 -0.78 9.49 -5.46
CA GLU A 122 -1.98 9.06 -6.17
C GLU A 122 -3.14 8.91 -5.18
N PHE A 123 -4.34 9.27 -5.61
CA PHE A 123 -5.58 8.97 -4.89
C PHE A 123 -6.42 8.05 -5.74
N ALA A 124 -6.74 6.86 -5.21
CA ALA A 124 -7.57 5.86 -5.86
C ALA A 124 -8.94 5.81 -5.15
N PRO A 125 -9.94 6.59 -5.60
CA PRO A 125 -11.30 6.47 -5.08
C PRO A 125 -11.91 5.14 -5.53
N PHE A 126 -12.63 4.48 -4.63
CA PHE A 126 -13.35 3.24 -4.94
C PHE A 126 -14.84 3.32 -4.60
N GLN A 127 -15.27 4.34 -3.86
CA GLN A 127 -16.68 4.62 -3.61
C GLN A 127 -16.93 6.11 -3.48
N LEU A 128 -18.01 6.57 -4.11
CA LEU A 128 -18.63 7.85 -3.81
C LEU A 128 -19.74 7.60 -2.78
N LEU A 129 -19.47 7.99 -1.53
CA LEU A 129 -20.27 7.61 -0.36
C LEU A 129 -21.51 8.48 -0.20
N ALA A 130 -21.39 9.78 -0.45
CA ALA A 130 -22.49 10.71 -0.29
C ALA A 130 -22.29 12.00 -1.08
N VAL A 131 -23.43 12.62 -1.42
CA VAL A 131 -23.54 13.98 -1.93
C VAL A 131 -24.73 14.66 -1.26
N ARG A 132 -25.00 15.92 -1.60
CA ARG A 132 -26.14 16.68 -1.07
C ARG A 132 -27.43 15.88 -1.07
N GLY A 133 -28.02 15.70 0.12
CA GLY A 133 -29.34 15.07 0.30
C GLY A 133 -29.42 13.56 0.07
N ARG A 134 -28.31 12.86 -0.25
CA ARG A 134 -28.34 11.44 -0.63
C ARG A 134 -27.09 10.68 -0.20
N SER A 135 -27.29 9.50 0.37
CA SER A 135 -26.23 8.50 0.56
C SER A 135 -26.14 7.63 -0.69
N LEU A 136 -24.93 7.42 -1.17
CA LEU A 136 -24.60 6.59 -2.34
C LEU A 136 -23.78 5.36 -1.96
N ALA A 137 -23.55 5.14 -0.66
CA ALA A 137 -22.87 3.97 -0.13
C ALA A 137 -23.56 2.63 -0.46
N ALA A 138 -24.86 2.65 -0.80
CA ALA A 138 -25.62 1.47 -1.21
C ALA A 138 -25.60 1.22 -2.73
N VAL A 139 -25.03 2.14 -3.52
CA VAL A 139 -24.89 1.93 -4.97
C VAL A 139 -23.92 0.77 -5.21
N PRO A 140 -24.28 -0.20 -6.07
CA PRO A 140 -23.42 -1.33 -6.41
C PRO A 140 -22.02 -0.92 -6.87
N HIS A 141 -21.01 -1.70 -6.49
CA HIS A 141 -19.61 -1.38 -6.80
C HIS A 141 -19.28 -1.41 -8.29
N ASP A 142 -19.94 -2.27 -9.07
CA ASP A 142 -19.80 -2.29 -10.52
C ASP A 142 -20.25 -0.98 -11.17
N THR A 143 -21.26 -0.33 -10.61
CA THR A 143 -21.69 1.01 -11.02
C THR A 143 -20.73 2.10 -10.53
N GLN A 144 -20.20 1.97 -9.31
CA GLN A 144 -19.24 2.93 -8.73
C GLN A 144 -17.87 2.93 -9.43
N LEU A 145 -17.49 1.81 -10.05
CA LEU A 145 -16.18 1.60 -10.68
C LEU A 145 -16.21 1.61 -12.22
N ALA A 146 -17.40 1.81 -12.81
CA ALA A 146 -17.57 1.97 -14.25
C ALA A 146 -17.07 3.33 -14.73
#